data_AF-A0A0F9JNC4-F1
#
_entry.id   AF-A0A0F9JNC4-F1
#
_cell.length_a   1.000
_cell.length_b   1.000
_cell.length_c   1.000
_cell.angle_alpha   90.00
_cell.angle_beta   90.00
_cell.angle_gamma   90.00
#
_symmetry.space_group_name_H-M   'P 1'
#
loop_
_entity.id
_entity.type
_entity.pdbx_description
1 polymer ?
#
loop_
_entity_poly.entity_id
_entity_poly.type
_entity_poly.pdbx_seq_one_letter_code
_entity_poly.pdbx_strand_id
1 'polypeptide(L)'
;MSLRTGILAALAILGVALLGLWQFAPSVFVKARELMDAERLNMLVERAGMWGPVVIITLMTVAVVASPIPSAPIAMAAGAAYGHLWGTVQVVIGAELGALIAFGLARVLGQDVLRRVFGDRVDAGLLGSQTVLTMTVFASRLMPFVSFDMISYAAGLSRLHLWRFALATLAG
;
A
#
# COMPACT_ATOMS: atom_id res chain seq x y z
N MET A 1 -18.49 29.13 8.30
CA MET A 1 -17.87 28.33 9.37
C MET A 1 -16.36 28.45 9.22
N SER A 2 -15.69 28.91 10.29
CA SER A 2 -14.34 29.47 10.22
C SER A 2 -13.27 28.39 10.06
N LEU A 3 -12.22 28.71 9.30
CA LEU A 3 -11.04 27.87 9.00
C LEU A 3 -10.50 27.08 10.23
N ARG A 4 -10.68 27.63 11.43
CA ARG A 4 -10.33 27.04 12.73
C ARG A 4 -11.11 25.76 13.04
N THR A 5 -12.40 25.70 12.72
CA THR A 5 -13.23 24.50 12.94
C THR A 5 -12.85 23.33 12.02
N GLY A 6 -12.40 23.61 10.79
CA GLY A 6 -11.89 22.58 9.88
C GLY A 6 -10.54 22.00 10.31
N ILE A 7 -9.65 22.84 10.82
CA ILE A 7 -8.35 22.41 11.38
C ILE A 7 -8.58 21.55 12.64
N LEU A 8 -9.48 21.96 13.52
CA LEU A 8 -9.81 21.20 14.73
C LEU A 8 -10.48 19.85 14.42
N ALA A 9 -11.34 19.78 13.39
CA ALA A 9 -11.94 18.53 12.95
C ALA A 9 -10.92 17.58 12.29
N ALA A 10 -10.00 18.11 11.48
CA ALA A 10 -8.92 17.32 10.89
C ALA A 10 -7.96 16.78 11.95
N LEU A 11 -7.62 17.59 12.97
CA LEU A 11 -6.84 17.15 14.12
C LEU A 11 -7.58 16.12 14.98
N ALA A 12 -8.91 16.24 15.10
CA ALA A 12 -9.72 15.26 15.81
C ALA A 12 -9.81 13.93 15.05
N ILE A 13 -9.97 13.95 13.73
CA ILE A 13 -9.97 12.74 12.88
C ILE A 13 -8.57 12.09 12.89
N LEU A 14 -7.51 12.89 12.78
CA LEU A 14 -6.14 12.42 12.92
C LEU A 14 -5.90 11.82 14.31
N GLY A 15 -6.43 12.44 15.36
CA GLY A 15 -6.36 11.95 16.74
C GLY A 15 -7.13 10.64 16.94
N VAL A 16 -8.31 10.49 16.36
CA VAL A 16 -9.10 9.25 16.41
C VAL A 16 -8.45 8.15 15.56
N ALA A 17 -7.86 8.49 14.42
CA ALA A 17 -7.08 7.55 13.62
C ALA A 17 -5.81 7.10 14.37
N LEU A 18 -5.11 8.02 15.04
CA LEU A 18 -3.95 7.73 15.88
C LEU A 18 -4.32 6.90 17.12
N LEU A 19 -5.47 7.16 17.74
CA LEU A 19 -5.99 6.38 18.87
C LEU A 19 -6.47 4.99 18.43
N GLY A 20 -7.10 4.89 17.26
CA GLY A 20 -7.48 3.63 16.64
C GLY A 20 -6.26 2.79 16.27
N LEU A 21 -5.23 3.43 15.67
CA LEU A 21 -3.92 2.84 15.48
C LEU A 21 -3.30 2.42 16.81
N TRP A 22 -3.34 3.24 17.85
CA TRP A 22 -2.72 2.89 19.13
C TRP A 22 -3.43 1.73 19.85
N GLN A 23 -4.76 1.60 19.70
CA GLN A 23 -5.55 0.54 20.33
C GLN A 23 -5.54 -0.77 19.52
N PHE A 24 -5.61 -0.70 18.19
CA PHE A 24 -5.65 -1.88 17.33
C PHE A 24 -4.30 -2.32 16.79
N ALA A 25 -3.33 -1.41 16.61
CA ALA A 25 -2.01 -1.76 16.10
C ALA A 25 -1.31 -2.80 16.96
N PRO A 26 -1.33 -2.78 18.31
CA PRO A 26 -0.66 -3.83 19.10
C PRO A 26 -1.26 -5.22 18.83
N SER A 27 -2.59 -5.32 18.78
CA SER A 27 -3.28 -6.59 18.54
C SER A 27 -3.16 -7.08 17.10
N VAL A 28 -3.19 -6.19 16.11
CA VAL A 28 -3.01 -6.53 14.69
C VAL A 28 -1.54 -6.82 14.40
N PHE A 29 -0.59 -6.10 15.00
CA PHE A 29 0.85 -6.41 14.90
C PHE A 29 1.16 -7.77 15.51
N VAL A 30 0.63 -8.10 16.69
CA VAL A 30 0.90 -9.39 17.34
C VAL A 30 0.31 -10.54 16.53
N LYS A 31 -0.92 -10.39 16.02
CA LYS A 31 -1.58 -11.42 15.20
C LYS A 31 -0.98 -11.53 13.79
N ALA A 32 -0.59 -10.41 13.20
CA ALA A 32 0.18 -10.40 11.95
C ALA A 32 1.56 -11.02 12.17
N ARG A 33 2.25 -10.77 13.29
CA ARG A 33 3.53 -11.38 13.62
C ARG A 33 3.42 -12.90 13.84
N GLU A 34 2.32 -13.39 14.41
CA GLU A 34 2.02 -14.83 14.53
C GLU A 34 1.57 -15.50 13.22
N LEU A 35 0.89 -14.77 12.33
CA LEU A 35 0.47 -15.28 11.00
C LEU A 35 1.58 -15.17 9.94
N MET A 36 2.47 -14.19 10.09
CA MET A 36 3.62 -13.93 9.24
C MET A 36 4.90 -14.56 9.78
N ASP A 37 4.76 -15.58 10.62
CA ASP A 37 5.88 -16.39 11.05
C ASP A 37 6.49 -17.01 9.78
N ALA A 38 7.76 -16.69 9.49
CA ALA A 38 8.41 -17.07 8.24
C ALA A 38 8.34 -18.60 8.01
N GLU A 39 8.33 -19.35 9.10
CA GLU A 39 8.19 -20.80 9.14
C GLU A 39 6.82 -21.28 8.66
N ARG A 40 5.72 -20.59 9.03
CA ARG A 40 4.37 -20.90 8.54
C ARG A 40 4.20 -20.56 7.06
N LEU A 41 4.79 -19.45 6.61
CA LEU A 41 4.79 -19.07 5.20
C LEU A 41 5.58 -20.08 4.37
N ASN A 42 6.76 -20.50 4.84
CA ASN A 42 7.54 -21.54 4.19
C ASN A 42 6.76 -22.86 4.12
N MET A 43 6.12 -23.30 5.21
CA MET A 43 5.26 -24.48 5.17
C MET A 43 4.08 -24.34 4.18
N LEU A 44 3.50 -23.15 4.04
CA LEU A 44 2.42 -22.87 3.09
C LEU A 44 2.90 -22.97 1.64
N VAL A 45 4.09 -22.42 1.37
CA VAL A 45 4.75 -22.48 0.05
C VAL A 45 5.16 -23.90 -0.29
N GLU A 46 5.74 -24.64 0.66
CA GLU A 46 6.10 -26.05 0.49
C GLU A 46 4.88 -26.92 0.22
N ARG A 47 3.79 -26.73 0.96
CA ARG A 47 2.52 -27.45 0.74
C ARG A 47 1.87 -27.10 -0.60
N ALA A 48 2.05 -25.88 -1.10
CA ALA A 48 1.54 -25.45 -2.38
C ALA A 48 2.31 -26.08 -3.57
N GLY A 49 3.53 -26.56 -3.35
CA GLY A 49 4.35 -27.21 -4.38
C GLY A 49 4.54 -26.32 -5.60
N MET A 50 4.05 -26.77 -6.77
CA MET A 50 4.12 -26.02 -8.03
C MET A 50 3.39 -24.66 -7.99
N TRP A 51 2.39 -24.51 -7.11
CA TRP A 51 1.63 -23.27 -6.96
C TRP A 51 2.25 -22.26 -6.00
N GLY A 52 3.36 -22.60 -5.34
CA GLY A 52 3.97 -21.71 -4.35
C GLY A 52 4.33 -20.30 -4.86
N PRO A 53 4.77 -20.09 -6.12
CA PRO A 53 4.97 -18.74 -6.64
C PRO A 53 3.69 -17.90 -6.70
N VAL A 54 2.57 -18.53 -7.07
CA VAL A 54 1.25 -17.87 -7.12
C VAL A 54 0.79 -17.49 -5.72
N VAL A 55 1.08 -18.34 -4.73
CA VAL A 55 0.79 -18.06 -3.32
C VAL A 55 1.58 -16.85 -2.84
N ILE A 56 2.89 -16.78 -3.12
CA ILE A 56 3.72 -15.62 -2.76
C ILE A 56 3.18 -14.33 -3.40
N ILE A 57 2.91 -14.34 -4.71
CA ILE A 57 2.38 -13.18 -5.42
C ILE A 57 1.05 -12.73 -4.78
N THR A 58 0.14 -13.66 -4.53
CA THR A 58 -1.17 -13.37 -3.97
C THR A 58 -1.07 -12.81 -2.55
N LEU A 59 -0.26 -13.44 -1.70
CA LEU A 59 -0.04 -12.97 -0.32
C LEU A 59 0.57 -11.56 -0.32
N MET A 60 1.55 -11.32 -1.18
CA MET A 60 2.18 -10.00 -1.30
C MET A 60 1.16 -8.97 -1.79
N THR A 61 0.39 -9.26 -2.84
CA THR A 61 -0.70 -8.38 -3.32
C THR A 61 -1.69 -8.04 -2.22
N VAL A 62 -2.14 -9.04 -1.45
CA VAL A 62 -3.07 -8.83 -0.33
C VAL A 62 -2.43 -7.97 0.76
N ALA A 63 -1.17 -8.20 1.11
CA ALA A 63 -0.47 -7.41 2.13
C ALA A 63 -0.39 -5.93 1.75
N VAL A 64 -0.10 -5.63 0.48
CA VAL A 64 -0.06 -4.27 -0.07
C VAL A 64 -1.46 -3.61 -0.05
N VAL A 65 -2.48 -4.33 -0.51
CA VAL A 65 -3.85 -3.78 -0.58
C VAL A 65 -4.45 -3.60 0.83
N ALA A 66 -4.17 -4.51 1.75
CA ALA A 66 -4.71 -4.48 3.11
C ALA A 66 -3.78 -3.77 4.11
N SER A 67 -2.97 -2.81 3.64
CA SER A 67 -2.06 -1.99 4.47
C SER A 67 -2.67 -1.58 5.82
N PRO A 68 -1.95 -1.66 6.95
CA PRO A 68 -0.50 -1.81 7.09
C PRO A 68 -0.06 -3.24 7.48
N ILE A 69 -0.36 -4.24 6.65
CA ILE A 69 0.15 -5.61 6.88
C ILE A 69 1.66 -5.65 6.59
N PRO A 70 2.50 -6.18 7.51
CA PRO A 70 3.94 -6.30 7.27
C PRO A 70 4.24 -7.22 6.08
N SER A 71 4.80 -6.71 4.99
CA SER A 71 5.14 -7.52 3.80
C SER A 71 6.53 -8.17 3.87
N ALA A 72 7.40 -7.72 4.77
CA ALA A 72 8.77 -8.21 4.91
C ALA A 72 8.87 -9.75 5.11
N PRO A 73 8.01 -10.40 5.92
CA PRO A 73 8.07 -11.85 6.08
C PRO A 73 7.72 -12.62 4.81
N ILE A 74 6.83 -12.09 3.96
CA ILE A 74 6.50 -12.68 2.66
C ILE A 74 7.72 -12.63 1.75
N ALA A 75 8.44 -11.50 1.73
CA ALA A 75 9.66 -11.35 0.96
C ALA A 75 10.78 -12.29 1.45
N MET A 76 10.92 -12.45 2.77
CA MET A 76 11.87 -13.41 3.34
C MET A 76 11.51 -14.85 2.97
N ALA A 77 10.24 -15.24 3.07
CA ALA A 77 9.77 -16.57 2.67
C ALA A 77 9.99 -16.83 1.18
N ALA A 78 9.70 -15.85 0.32
CA ALA A 78 9.96 -15.95 -1.12
C ALA A 78 11.45 -16.14 -1.44
N GLY A 79 12.33 -15.37 -0.76
CA GLY A 79 13.77 -15.48 -0.92
C GLY A 79 14.33 -16.81 -0.40
N ALA A 80 13.79 -17.33 0.70
CA ALA A 80 14.17 -18.62 1.26
C ALA A 80 13.73 -19.79 0.37
N ALA A 81 12.51 -19.74 -0.18
CA ALA A 81 11.93 -20.82 -0.97
C ALA A 81 12.44 -20.86 -2.44
N TYR A 82 12.64 -19.70 -3.07
CA TYR A 82 12.95 -19.59 -4.49
C TYR A 82 14.32 -18.95 -4.80
N GLY A 83 15.07 -18.60 -3.77
CA GLY A 83 16.33 -17.88 -3.91
C GLY A 83 16.13 -16.39 -4.23
N HIS A 84 17.24 -15.65 -4.22
CA HIS A 84 17.21 -14.19 -4.31
C HIS A 84 16.55 -13.66 -5.59
N LEU A 85 16.91 -14.20 -6.76
CA LEU A 85 16.39 -13.71 -8.04
C LEU A 85 14.90 -14.02 -8.22
N TRP A 86 14.52 -15.29 -8.12
CA TRP A 86 13.14 -15.71 -8.35
C TRP A 86 12.19 -15.27 -7.24
N GLY A 87 12.66 -15.22 -5.99
CA GLY A 87 11.90 -14.65 -4.87
C GLY A 87 11.62 -13.16 -5.09
N THR A 88 12.64 -12.39 -5.51
CA THR A 88 12.46 -10.95 -5.80
C THR A 88 11.45 -10.72 -6.92
N VAL A 89 11.52 -11.49 -8.01
CA VAL A 89 10.55 -11.37 -9.12
C VAL A 89 9.11 -11.59 -8.64
N GLN A 90 8.86 -12.62 -7.83
CA GLN A 90 7.52 -12.90 -7.30
C GLN A 90 7.02 -11.77 -6.37
N VAL A 91 7.90 -11.27 -5.50
CA VAL A 91 7.59 -10.18 -4.57
C VAL A 91 7.28 -8.88 -5.34
N VAL A 92 8.09 -8.54 -6.34
CA VAL A 92 7.88 -7.35 -7.18
C VAL A 92 6.56 -7.43 -7.93
N ILE A 93 6.25 -8.58 -8.54
CA ILE A 93 4.97 -8.78 -9.24
C ILE A 93 3.80 -8.61 -8.26
N GLY A 94 3.86 -9.26 -7.09
CA GLY A 94 2.82 -9.16 -6.08
C GLY A 94 2.64 -7.73 -5.55
N ALA A 95 3.74 -7.03 -5.31
CA ALA A 95 3.73 -5.65 -4.85
C ALA A 95 3.14 -4.69 -5.90
N GLU A 96 3.55 -4.83 -7.16
CA GLU A 96 3.07 -4.05 -8.29
C GLU A 96 1.55 -4.24 -8.47
N LEU A 97 1.07 -5.49 -8.46
CA LEU A 97 -0.36 -5.79 -8.54
C LEU A 97 -1.14 -5.17 -7.38
N GLY A 98 -0.62 -5.26 -6.16
CA GLY A 98 -1.26 -4.66 -5.00
C GLY A 98 -1.32 -3.14 -5.09
N ALA A 99 -0.25 -2.51 -5.57
CA ALA A 99 -0.19 -1.07 -5.75
C ALA A 99 -1.19 -0.58 -6.82
N LEU A 100 -1.34 -1.33 -7.92
CA LEU A 100 -2.33 -1.04 -8.96
C LEU A 100 -3.77 -1.18 -8.44
N ILE A 101 -4.05 -2.20 -7.63
CA ILE A 101 -5.36 -2.39 -7.00
C ILE A 101 -5.64 -1.24 -6.02
N ALA A 102 -4.69 -0.90 -5.15
CA ALA A 102 -4.82 0.21 -4.20
C ALA A 102 -5.09 1.55 -4.93
N PHE A 103 -4.33 1.81 -5.99
CA PHE A 103 -4.53 2.98 -6.86
C PHE A 103 -5.92 2.99 -7.49
N GLY A 104 -6.37 1.86 -8.04
CA GLY A 104 -7.69 1.71 -8.65
C GLY A 104 -8.83 1.90 -7.65
N LEU A 105 -8.72 1.30 -6.47
CA LEU A 105 -9.67 1.45 -5.37
C LEU A 105 -9.76 2.90 -4.92
N ALA A 106 -8.63 3.59 -4.73
CA ALA A 106 -8.62 5.03 -4.46
C ALA A 106 -9.29 5.82 -5.57
N ARG A 107 -9.04 5.50 -6.83
CA ARG A 107 -9.61 6.25 -7.96
C ARG A 107 -11.13 6.13 -8.05
N VAL A 108 -11.66 4.92 -7.85
CA VAL A 108 -13.10 4.65 -7.98
C VAL A 108 -13.85 5.05 -6.72
N LEU A 109 -13.38 4.62 -5.55
CA LEU A 109 -14.09 4.81 -4.28
C LEU A 109 -13.72 6.12 -3.57
N GLY A 110 -12.49 6.57 -3.76
CA GLY A 110 -11.94 7.69 -3.01
C GLY A 110 -12.51 9.04 -3.42
N GLN A 111 -12.94 9.23 -4.67
CA GLN A 111 -13.58 10.50 -5.07
C GLN A 111 -14.93 10.72 -4.39
N ASP A 112 -15.74 9.69 -4.25
CA ASP A 112 -17.03 9.79 -3.57
C ASP A 112 -16.85 10.03 -2.07
N VAL A 113 -15.86 9.37 -1.45
CA VAL A 113 -15.50 9.61 -0.05
C VAL A 113 -14.97 11.04 0.14
N LEU A 114 -14.08 11.51 -0.74
CA LEU A 114 -13.56 12.89 -0.69
C LEU A 114 -14.67 13.92 -0.83
N ARG A 115 -15.58 13.74 -1.79
CA ARG A 115 -16.73 14.65 -1.98
C ARG A 115 -17.68 14.64 -0.78
N ARG A 116 -17.92 13.49 -0.17
CA ARG A 116 -18.77 13.39 1.04
C ARG A 116 -18.11 14.00 2.28
N VAL A 117 -16.81 13.82 2.45
CA VAL A 117 -16.08 14.28 3.64
C VAL A 117 -15.67 15.74 3.54
N PHE A 118 -15.30 16.21 2.35
CA PHE A 118 -14.71 17.54 2.14
C PHE A 118 -15.53 18.44 1.21
N GLY A 119 -16.63 17.96 0.65
CA GLY A 119 -17.51 18.72 -0.27
C GLY A 119 -16.94 18.88 -1.68
N ASP A 120 -17.64 19.64 -2.53
CA ASP A 120 -17.29 19.89 -3.94
C ASP A 120 -16.01 20.73 -4.15
N ARG A 121 -15.39 21.22 -3.07
CA ARG A 121 -14.23 22.13 -3.13
C ARG A 121 -12.88 21.42 -3.11
N VAL A 122 -12.83 20.08 -3.00
CA VAL A 122 -11.56 19.36 -3.12
C VAL A 122 -11.25 19.13 -4.57
N ASP A 123 -10.61 20.13 -5.16
CA ASP A 123 -9.96 19.98 -6.45
C ASP A 123 -8.69 19.14 -6.24
N ALA A 124 -8.86 17.81 -6.18
CA ALA A 124 -7.76 16.83 -6.15
C ALA A 124 -6.80 16.96 -7.35
N GLY A 125 -7.15 17.83 -8.31
CA GLY A 125 -6.34 18.23 -9.45
C GLY A 125 -5.16 19.17 -9.16
N LEU A 126 -5.02 19.69 -7.94
CA LEU A 126 -3.96 20.67 -7.62
C LEU A 126 -2.58 20.06 -7.35
N LEU A 127 -2.42 18.74 -7.37
CA LEU A 127 -1.18 18.06 -6.95
C LEU A 127 -0.04 18.06 -7.99
N GLY A 128 -0.15 18.86 -9.05
CA GLY A 128 0.95 19.13 -9.98
C GLY A 128 0.88 18.39 -11.32
N SER A 129 1.83 18.72 -12.20
CA SER A 129 1.97 18.09 -13.52
C SER A 129 2.13 16.58 -13.39
N GLN A 130 1.70 15.84 -14.43
CA GLN A 130 1.91 14.40 -14.53
C GLN A 130 3.36 14.03 -14.17
N THR A 131 4.35 14.80 -14.64
CA THR A 131 5.77 14.52 -14.41
C THR A 131 6.16 14.65 -12.95
N VAL A 132 5.62 15.65 -12.23
CA VAL A 132 5.87 15.82 -10.80
C VAL A 132 5.29 14.63 -10.04
N LEU A 133 4.03 14.27 -10.31
CA LEU A 133 3.38 13.14 -9.67
C LEU A 133 4.11 11.80 -9.93
N THR A 134 4.56 11.57 -11.16
CA THR A 134 5.37 10.39 -11.51
C THR A 134 6.69 10.37 -10.72
N MET A 135 7.39 11.50 -10.65
CA MET A 135 8.66 11.60 -9.91
C MET A 135 8.46 11.46 -8.40
N THR A 136 7.35 11.97 -7.84
CA THR A 136 7.03 11.79 -6.42
C THR A 136 6.82 10.32 -6.08
N VAL A 137 6.08 9.57 -6.92
CA VAL A 137 5.88 8.13 -6.73
C VAL A 137 7.23 7.41 -6.81
N PHE A 138 8.00 7.64 -7.87
CA PHE A 138 9.32 7.02 -8.04
C PHE A 138 10.27 7.31 -6.87
N ALA A 139 10.42 8.59 -6.48
CA ALA A 139 11.27 8.98 -5.36
C ALA A 139 10.80 8.37 -4.03
N SER A 140 9.49 8.17 -3.85
CA SER A 140 8.96 7.50 -2.66
C SER A 140 9.36 6.03 -2.56
N ARG A 141 9.54 5.33 -3.69
CA ARG A 141 9.97 3.92 -3.71
C ARG A 141 11.44 3.76 -3.34
N LEU A 142 12.27 4.74 -3.68
CA LEU A 142 13.68 4.79 -3.29
C LEU A 142 13.90 5.12 -1.81
N MET A 143 12.88 5.64 -1.11
CA MET A 143 12.99 6.02 0.30
C MET A 143 12.46 4.91 1.22
N PRO A 144 13.30 4.33 2.11
CA PRO A 144 12.91 3.19 2.93
C PRO A 144 11.88 3.50 4.03
N PHE A 145 11.70 4.79 4.37
CA PHE A 145 10.81 5.22 5.46
C PHE A 145 9.42 5.63 4.99
N VAL A 146 9.17 5.66 3.68
CA VAL A 146 7.88 6.07 3.13
C VAL A 146 7.01 4.84 2.94
N SER A 147 5.80 4.86 3.51
CA SER A 147 4.83 3.79 3.27
C SER A 147 4.42 3.79 1.81
N PHE A 148 4.87 2.76 1.09
CA PHE A 148 4.62 2.63 -0.33
C PHE A 148 3.11 2.47 -0.61
N ASP A 149 2.37 1.77 0.26
CA ASP A 149 0.91 1.61 0.18
C ASP A 149 0.17 2.94 0.24
N MET A 150 0.54 3.80 1.20
CA MET A 150 -0.09 5.11 1.38
C MET A 150 0.11 6.00 0.15
N ILE A 151 1.31 5.97 -0.45
CA ILE A 151 1.59 6.69 -1.69
C ILE A 151 0.77 6.15 -2.86
N SER A 152 0.55 4.83 -2.95
CA SER A 152 -0.29 4.22 -3.98
C SER A 152 -1.74 4.71 -3.90
N TYR A 153 -2.30 4.78 -2.69
CA TYR A 153 -3.64 5.33 -2.48
C TYR A 153 -3.70 6.84 -2.78
N ALA A 154 -2.71 7.61 -2.33
CA ALA A 154 -2.63 9.05 -2.63
C ALA A 154 -2.50 9.31 -4.14
N ALA A 155 -1.71 8.51 -4.84
CA ALA A 155 -1.56 8.57 -6.29
C ALA A 155 -2.87 8.27 -7.02
N GLY A 156 -3.67 7.31 -6.53
CA GLY A 156 -4.99 6.98 -7.09
C GLY A 156 -6.00 8.13 -6.99
N LEU A 157 -5.91 8.93 -5.93
CA LEU A 157 -6.72 10.13 -5.71
C LEU A 157 -6.29 11.33 -6.57
N SER A 158 -5.05 11.34 -7.06
CA SER A 158 -4.52 12.40 -7.92
C SER A 158 -5.03 12.28 -9.37
N ARG A 159 -4.57 13.18 -10.26
CA ARG A 159 -4.80 13.07 -11.72
C ARG A 159 -3.77 12.19 -12.45
N LEU A 160 -2.85 11.52 -11.74
CA LEU A 160 -1.80 10.69 -12.35
C LEU A 160 -2.40 9.58 -13.23
N HIS A 161 -1.87 9.35 -14.43
CA HIS A 161 -2.29 8.22 -15.27
C HIS A 161 -1.79 6.89 -14.71
N LEU A 162 -2.61 5.83 -14.81
CA LEU A 162 -2.30 4.49 -14.31
C LEU A 162 -0.98 3.95 -14.86
N TRP A 163 -0.72 4.13 -16.17
CA TRP A 163 0.53 3.64 -16.77
C TRP A 163 1.78 4.34 -16.21
N ARG A 164 1.69 5.64 -15.90
CA ARG A 164 2.79 6.41 -15.30
C ARG A 164 3.05 5.96 -13.87
N PHE A 165 1.98 5.68 -13.15
CA PHE A 165 2.05 5.12 -11.80
C PHE A 165 2.70 3.73 -11.80
N ALA A 166 2.28 2.85 -12.72
CA ALA A 166 2.85 1.52 -12.88
C ALA A 166 4.35 1.60 -13.19
N LEU A 167 4.74 2.37 -14.20
CA LEU A 167 6.17 2.51 -14.54
C LEU A 167 7.00 3.12 -13.42
N ALA A 168 6.47 4.12 -12.70
CA ALA A 168 7.17 4.71 -11.57
C ALA A 168 7.31 3.75 -10.38
N THR A 169 6.31 2.88 -10.17
CA THR A 169 6.33 1.87 -9.10
C THR A 169 7.24 0.71 -9.45
N LEU A 170 7.25 0.27 -10.71
CA LEU A 170 8.11 -0.81 -11.17
C LEU A 170 9.59 -0.40 -11.25
N ALA A 171 9.87 0.86 -11.61
CA ALA A 171 11.23 1.35 -11.78
C ALA A 171 11.92 1.77 -10.48
N GLY A 172 11.16 2.16 -9.46
CA GLY A 172 11.67 2.67 -8.18
C GLY A 172 11.67 1.60 -7.11
#